data_AF-A0A7W9CT07-F1
#
_entry.id   AF-A0A7W9CT07-F1
#
_cell.length_a   1.000
_cell.length_b   1.000
_cell.length_c   1.000
_cell.angle_alpha   90.00
_cell.angle_beta   90.00
_cell.angle_gamma   90.00
#
_symmetry.space_group_name_H-M   'P 1'
#
loop_
_entity.id
_entity.type
_entity.pdbx_description
1 polymer ?
#
loop_
_entity_poly.entity_id
_entity_poly.type
_entity_poly.pdbx_seq_one_letter_code
_entity_poly.pdbx_strand_id
1 'polypeptide(L)'
;MAILTNVLGAPVVGPLKGVLWLSRLLLEQAEAALYDENAIRAGLFALEERLEAGEIDEAQYEKEEDVLLERLRIARERHRGGG
;
A
#
# COMPACT_ATOMS: atom_id res chain seq x y z
N MET A 1 -18.87 -12.25 -10.74
CA MET A 1 -19.23 -10.90 -10.23
C MET A 1 -17.95 -10.33 -9.63
N ALA A 2 -17.38 -9.21 -10.05
CA ALA A 2 -17.94 -8.01 -10.66
C ALA A 2 -16.92 -7.35 -11.65
N ILE A 3 -17.46 -6.82 -12.76
CA ILE A 3 -17.06 -5.62 -13.53
C ILE A 3 -15.83 -4.86 -12.96
N LEU A 4 -14.74 -4.60 -13.70
CA LEU A 4 -14.63 -3.63 -14.81
C LEU A 4 -13.42 -4.00 -15.70
N THR A 5 -13.62 -4.45 -16.93
CA THR A 5 -13.42 -3.64 -18.16
C THR A 5 -12.16 -2.77 -18.18
N ASN A 6 -11.12 -3.30 -18.83
CA ASN A 6 -10.49 -2.65 -19.98
C ASN A 6 -10.07 -1.17 -19.78
N VAL A 7 -8.99 -0.91 -19.03
CA VAL A 7 -8.21 0.33 -19.21
C VAL A 7 -7.14 0.06 -20.25
N LEU A 8 -7.61 0.11 -21.50
CA LEU A 8 -6.80 0.41 -22.67
C LEU A 8 -6.07 1.75 -22.44
N GLY A 9 -4.80 1.77 -22.87
CA GLY A 9 -3.82 2.86 -22.74
C GLY A 9 -4.31 4.27 -22.43
N ALA A 10 -3.78 4.84 -21.34
CA ALA A 10 -3.75 6.28 -21.15
C ALA A 10 -2.34 6.72 -20.70
N PRO A 11 -1.63 7.54 -21.49
CA PRO A 11 -0.33 8.08 -21.11
C PRO A 11 -0.55 9.27 -20.16
N VAL A 12 -0.66 9.04 -18.85
CA VAL A 12 -0.81 10.13 -17.86
C VAL A 12 -0.06 9.82 -16.57
N VAL A 13 1.23 9.48 -16.67
CA VAL A 13 2.08 9.18 -15.50
C VAL A 13 2.93 10.41 -15.07
N GLY A 14 2.67 11.60 -15.65
CA GLY A 14 3.64 12.72 -15.67
C GLY A 14 3.73 13.66 -14.45
N PRO A 15 2.64 14.09 -13.76
CA PRO A 15 2.79 15.08 -12.67
C PRO A 15 2.08 14.80 -11.33
N LEU A 16 1.18 13.81 -11.23
CA LEU A 16 0.41 13.58 -9.98
C LEU A 16 1.19 12.81 -8.90
N LYS A 17 2.33 12.19 -9.26
CA LYS A 17 3.22 11.49 -8.33
C LYS A 17 3.89 12.42 -7.30
N GLY A 18 3.93 13.73 -7.55
CA GLY A 18 4.62 14.70 -6.70
C GLY A 18 3.96 14.98 -5.34
N VAL A 19 2.64 14.84 -5.21
CA VAL A 19 1.93 15.23 -3.97
C VAL A 19 1.72 14.05 -3.01
N LEU A 20 1.55 12.83 -3.53
CA LEU A 20 1.44 11.60 -2.73
C LEU A 20 2.78 11.09 -2.17
N TRP A 21 3.90 11.56 -2.72
CA TRP A 21 5.23 11.33 -2.16
C TRP A 21 5.49 12.22 -0.94
N LEU A 22 5.01 13.47 -0.94
CA LEU A 22 5.26 14.44 0.14
C LEU A 22 4.56 14.09 1.47
N SER A 23 3.45 13.35 1.43
CA SER A 23 2.76 12.90 2.65
C SER A 23 3.54 11.84 3.43
N ARG A 24 4.44 11.09 2.76
CA ARG A 24 5.33 10.10 3.40
C ARG A 24 6.39 10.75 4.29
N LEU A 25 6.71 12.03 4.07
CA LEU A 25 7.70 12.77 4.87
C LEU A 25 7.11 13.30 6.20
N LEU A 26 5.79 13.32 6.37
CA LEU A 26 5.11 13.74 7.61
C LEU A 26 4.87 12.58 8.60
N LEU A 27 5.52 11.43 8.41
CA LEU A 27 5.38 10.26 9.28
C LEU A 27 6.29 10.29 10.53
N GLU A 28 7.00 11.38 10.80
CA GLU A 28 7.95 11.44 11.91
C GLU A 28 7.33 11.64 13.30
N GLN A 29 6.01 11.84 13.43
CA GLN A 29 5.44 12.42 14.66
C GLN A 29 4.33 11.64 15.39
N ALA A 30 4.29 10.31 15.31
CA ALA A 30 3.48 9.57 16.30
C ALA A 30 3.90 8.10 16.48
N GLU A 31 4.36 7.82 17.71
CA GLU A 31 4.24 6.61 18.53
C GLU A 31 4.58 5.22 17.95
N ALA A 32 5.34 4.45 18.74
CA ALA A 32 5.86 3.12 18.42
C ALA A 32 4.83 2.09 17.92
N ALA A 33 3.53 2.26 18.21
CA ALA A 33 2.46 1.43 17.69
C ALA A 33 2.05 1.75 16.24
N LEU A 34 2.15 3.02 15.85
CA LEU A 34 1.90 3.46 14.47
C LEU A 34 3.02 3.03 13.54
N TYR A 35 4.24 2.82 14.05
CA TYR A 35 5.37 2.45 13.21
C TYR A 35 5.13 1.13 12.47
N ASP A 36 4.56 0.11 13.13
CA ASP A 36 4.25 -1.18 12.52
C ASP A 36 3.12 -1.07 11.47
N GLU A 37 2.02 -0.37 11.77
CA GLU A 37 0.91 -0.19 10.82
C GLU A 37 1.31 0.70 9.63
N ASN A 38 2.04 1.78 9.88
CA ASN A 38 2.51 2.70 8.84
C ASN A 38 3.51 2.05 7.91
N ALA A 39 4.43 1.22 8.43
CA ALA A 39 5.36 0.46 7.61
C ALA A 39 4.63 -0.52 6.67
N ILE A 40 3.58 -1.19 7.16
CA ILE A 40 2.78 -2.10 6.33
C ILE A 40 2.01 -1.33 5.25
N ARG A 41 1.41 -0.18 5.60
CA ARG A 41 0.74 0.70 4.62
C ARG A 41 1.70 1.22 3.56
N ALA A 42 2.91 1.62 3.95
CA ALA A 42 3.95 2.04 3.01
C ALA A 42 4.35 0.88 2.07
N GLY A 43 4.40 -0.36 2.58
CA GLY A 43 4.63 -1.56 1.78
C GLY A 43 3.53 -1.81 0.75
N LEU A 44 2.26 -1.63 1.11
CA LEU A 44 1.14 -1.74 0.17
C LEU A 44 1.24 -0.70 -0.97
N PHE A 45 1.56 0.55 -0.64
CA PHE A 45 1.79 1.57 -1.68
C PHE A 45 2.97 1.22 -2.60
N ALA A 46 4.07 0.70 -2.06
CA ALA A 46 5.21 0.31 -2.88
C ALA A 46 4.88 -0.88 -3.80
N LEU A 47 3.99 -1.78 -3.35
CA LEU A 47 3.50 -2.90 -4.15
C LEU A 47 2.62 -2.42 -5.32
N GLU A 48 1.76 -1.43 -5.07
CA GLU A 48 0.96 -0.76 -6.10
C GLU A 48 1.86 -0.05 -7.14
N GLU A 49 2.90 0.67 -6.70
CA GLU A 49 3.87 1.29 -7.60
C GLU A 49 4.59 0.28 -8.49
N ARG A 50 4.93 -0.90 -7.96
CA ARG A 50 5.55 -2.00 -8.73
C ARG A 50 4.60 -2.57 -9.78
N LEU A 51 3.31 -2.71 -9.46
CA LEU A 51 2.29 -3.15 -10.41
C LEU A 51 2.09 -2.10 -11.52
N GLU A 52 1.98 -0.83 -11.16
CA GLU A 52 1.85 0.28 -12.12
C GLU A 52 3.07 0.41 -13.04
N ALA A 53 4.27 0.14 -12.52
CA ALA A 53 5.51 0.12 -13.29
C ALA A 53 5.63 -1.13 -14.19
N GLY A 54 4.75 -2.12 -14.03
CA GLY A 54 4.81 -3.39 -14.73
C GLY A 54 5.97 -4.29 -14.27
N GLU A 55 6.50 -4.06 -13.07
CA GLU A 55 7.57 -4.87 -12.46
C GLU A 55 7.04 -6.20 -11.89
N ILE A 56 5.76 -6.23 -11.53
CA ILE A 56 5.03 -7.43 -11.10
C ILE A 56 3.72 -7.55 -11.87
N ASP A 57 3.24 -8.78 -12.00
CA ASP A 57 1.90 -9.05 -12.50
C ASP A 57 0.84 -9.00 -11.37
N GLU A 58 -0.42 -9.04 -11.76
CA GLU A 58 -1.56 -8.98 -10.84
C GLU A 58 -1.61 -10.17 -9.87
N ALA A 59 -1.18 -11.36 -10.31
CA ALA A 59 -1.16 -12.56 -9.47
C ALA A 59 -0.04 -12.53 -8.41
N GLN A 60 1.07 -11.84 -8.71
CA GLN A 60 2.14 -11.56 -7.76
C GLN A 60 1.73 -10.47 -6.78
N TYR A 61 1.08 -9.41 -7.27
CA TYR A 61 0.49 -8.36 -6.45
C TYR A 61 -0.48 -8.94 -5.42
N GLU A 62 -1.47 -9.73 -5.84
CA GLU A 62 -2.49 -10.30 -4.95
C GLU A 62 -1.87 -11.16 -3.83
N LYS A 63 -0.88 -11.99 -4.17
CA LYS A 63 -0.16 -12.82 -3.17
C LYS A 63 0.63 -11.99 -2.16
N GLU A 64 1.34 -10.96 -2.62
CA GLU A 64 2.14 -10.09 -1.74
C GLU A 64 1.24 -9.17 -0.90
N GLU A 65 0.11 -8.71 -1.47
CA GLU A 65 -0.90 -7.89 -0.80
C GLU A 65 -1.56 -8.65 0.35
N ASP A 66 -1.99 -9.89 0.11
CA ASP A 66 -2.60 -10.75 1.14
C ASP A 66 -1.69 -10.90 2.37
N VAL A 67 -0.38 -11.09 2.15
CA VAL A 67 0.61 -11.21 3.22
C VAL A 67 0.71 -9.91 4.03
N LEU A 68 0.72 -8.75 3.36
CA LEU A 68 0.77 -7.45 4.03
C LEU A 68 -0.53 -7.15 4.78
N LEU A 69 -1.69 -7.46 4.20
CA LEU A 69 -2.99 -7.29 4.85
C LEU A 69 -3.16 -8.17 6.08
N GLU A 70 -2.68 -9.41 6.03
CA GLU A 70 -2.69 -10.29 7.19
C GLU A 70 -1.80 -9.76 8.32
N ARG A 71 -0.62 -9.23 7.99
CA ARG A 71 0.25 -8.56 8.97
C ARG A 71 -0.42 -7.33 9.58
N LEU A 72 -1.15 -6.55 8.79
CA LEU A 72 -1.90 -5.39 9.27
C LEU A 72 -2.99 -5.80 10.25
N ARG A 73 -3.70 -6.90 9.96
CA ARG A 73 -4.73 -7.47 10.85
C ARG A 73 -4.13 -7.83 12.20
N ILE A 74 -3.01 -8.56 12.21
CA ILE A 74 -2.32 -8.98 13.43
C ILE A 74 -1.82 -7.77 14.24
N ALA A 75 -1.22 -6.77 13.57
CA ALA A 75 -0.75 -5.55 14.23
C ALA A 75 -1.90 -4.80 14.94
N ARG A 76 -3.05 -4.69 14.27
CA ARG A 76 -4.26 -4.06 14.83
C ARG A 76 -4.90 -4.85 15.98
N GLU A 77 -4.86 -6.17 15.91
CA GLU A 77 -5.36 -7.04 17.00
C GLU A 77 -4.50 -6.89 18.27
N ARG A 78 -3.18 -6.85 18.12
CA ARG A 78 -2.25 -6.60 19.23
C ARG A 78 -2.48 -5.25 19.88
N HIS A 79 -2.74 -4.21 19.09
CA HIS A 79 -3.03 -2.88 19.61
C HIS A 79 -4.35 -2.82 20.39
N ARG A 80 -5.37 -3.61 20.04
CA ARG A 80 -6.65 -3.65 20.76
C ARG A 80 -6.63 -4.51 22.03
N GLY A 81 -5.75 -5.52 22.11
CA GLY A 81 -5.67 -6.44 23.25
C GLY A 81 -4.71 -6.00 24.37
N GLY A 82 -3.96 -4.92 24.18
CA GLY A 82 -2.94 -4.42 25.12
C GLY A 82 -3.35 -3.20 25.96
N GLY A 83 -4.66 -2.93 26.12
CA GLY A 83 -5.21 -1.82 26.92
C GLY A 83 -5.66 -2.25 28.30
#